data_AF-A0A844F9I6-F1
#
_entry.id   AF-A0A844F9I6-F1
#
_cell.length_a   1.000
_cell.length_b   1.000
_cell.length_c   1.000
_cell.angle_alpha   90.00
_cell.angle_beta   90.00
_cell.angle_gamma   90.00
#
_symmetry.space_group_name_H-M   'P 1'
#
loop_
_entity.id
_entity.type
_entity.pdbx_description
1 polymer ?
#
loop_
_entity_poly.entity_id
_entity_poly.type
_entity_poly.pdbx_seq_one_letter_code
_entity_poly.pdbx_strand_id
1 'polypeptide(L)'
;MTLDEIRVRIDAIDTQMKPLFVNRMECAAQVAAAKAKTGGDVFVLERELAIIEKRASDIDADIYDEYVAFLRHMMSVSRRYQYGILTDMQERVLKDALEESGLDGAKPHDQVEISFTCKKEASDLNLFMNMIRLNKVEIDGMNLTSKDAVQTIDMTLDGNIHDGNMKRLLCQIGKEADGFKIRDLK
;
A
#
# COMPACT_ATOMS: atom_id res chain seq x y z
N MET A 1 -18.44 31.29 -15.93
CA MET A 1 -17.14 30.88 -16.48
C MET A 1 -17.38 29.92 -17.62
N THR A 2 -16.62 30.02 -18.71
CA THR A 2 -16.61 29.03 -19.80
C THR A 2 -15.88 27.76 -19.37
N LEU A 3 -16.03 26.67 -20.13
CA LEU A 3 -15.31 25.42 -19.87
C LEU A 3 -13.78 25.62 -19.88
N ASP A 4 -13.27 26.43 -20.80
CA ASP A 4 -11.84 26.69 -20.92
C ASP A 4 -11.32 27.53 -19.75
N GLU A 5 -12.09 28.53 -19.29
CA GLU A 5 -11.76 29.27 -18.07
C GLU A 5 -11.73 28.37 -16.83
N ILE A 6 -12.64 27.39 -16.74
CA ILE A 6 -12.67 26.41 -15.65
C ILE A 6 -11.41 25.52 -15.70
N ARG A 7 -11.02 25.03 -16.88
CA ARG A 7 -9.82 24.20 -17.04
C ARG A 7 -8.54 24.95 -16.69
N VAL A 8 -8.39 26.20 -17.15
CA VAL A 8 -7.24 27.06 -16.78
C VAL A 8 -7.16 27.25 -15.26
N ARG A 9 -8.30 27.37 -14.59
CA ARG A 9 -8.34 27.45 -13.13
C ARG A 9 -7.90 26.15 -12.47
N ILE A 10 -8.30 24.98 -12.99
CA ILE A 10 -7.85 23.67 -12.50
C ILE A 10 -6.33 23.54 -12.67
N ASP A 11 -5.79 23.88 -13.84
CA ASP A 11 -4.34 23.82 -14.10
C ASP A 11 -3.54 24.68 -13.10
N ALA A 12 -4.05 25.86 -12.75
CA ALA A 12 -3.43 26.74 -11.76
C ALA A 12 -3.48 26.16 -10.33
N ILE A 13 -4.51 25.38 -9.99
CA ILE A 13 -4.61 24.65 -8.72
C ILE A 13 -3.62 23.48 -8.71
N ASP A 14 -3.59 22.67 -9.77
CA ASP A 14 -2.70 21.51 -9.88
C ASP A 14 -1.22 21.94 -9.83
N THR A 15 -0.91 23.09 -10.42
CA THR A 15 0.43 23.71 -10.35
C THR A 15 0.86 23.96 -8.90
N GLN A 16 -0.08 24.32 -8.01
CA GLN A 16 0.20 24.52 -6.57
C GLN A 16 0.21 23.21 -5.78
N MET A 17 -0.55 22.19 -6.21
CA MET A 17 -0.55 20.88 -5.56
C MET A 17 0.80 20.16 -5.70
N LYS A 18 1.48 20.31 -6.85
CA LYS A 18 2.77 19.66 -7.10
C LYS A 18 3.85 19.97 -6.03
N PRO A 19 4.20 21.23 -5.72
CA PRO A 19 5.21 21.50 -4.69
C PRO A 19 4.79 21.03 -3.30
N LEU A 20 3.49 21.08 -2.96
CA LEU A 20 2.98 20.55 -1.69
C LEU A 20 3.18 19.03 -1.60
N PHE A 21 2.90 18.32 -2.69
CA PHE A 21 3.14 16.88 -2.78
C PHE A 21 4.63 16.54 -2.60
N VAL A 22 5.53 17.26 -3.29
CA VAL A 22 6.99 17.05 -3.15
C VAL A 22 7.44 17.22 -1.70
N ASN A 23 7.07 18.34 -1.06
CA ASN A 23 7.41 18.60 0.34
C ASN A 23 6.85 17.50 1.27
N ARG A 24 5.64 17.01 0.99
CA ARG A 24 5.05 15.90 1.76
C ARG A 24 5.86 14.61 1.61
N MET A 25 6.37 14.32 0.42
CA MET A 25 7.20 13.13 0.18
C MET A 25 8.59 13.25 0.82
N GLU A 26 9.16 14.45 0.93
CA GLU A 26 10.38 14.69 1.72
C GLU A 26 10.14 14.39 3.20
N CYS A 27 9.02 14.84 3.77
CA CYS A 27 8.62 14.46 5.13
C CYS A 27 8.45 12.93 5.26
N ALA A 28 7.89 12.26 4.26
CA ALA A 28 7.77 10.80 4.26
C ALA A 28 9.15 10.11 4.27
N ALA A 29 10.13 10.62 3.52
CA ALA A 29 11.50 10.11 3.58
C ALA A 29 12.14 10.30 4.97
N GLN A 30 11.90 11.44 5.62
CA GLN A 30 12.37 11.68 6.99
C GLN A 30 11.71 10.72 7.99
N VAL A 31 10.41 10.43 7.83
CA VAL A 31 9.71 9.42 8.64
C VAL A 31 10.34 8.05 8.43
N ALA A 32 10.58 7.63 7.19
CA ALA A 32 11.27 6.37 6.90
C ALA A 32 12.65 6.31 7.60
N ALA A 33 13.45 7.38 7.49
CA ALA A 33 14.77 7.44 8.14
C ALA A 33 14.67 7.33 9.68
N ALA A 34 13.64 7.93 10.29
CA ALA A 34 13.39 7.79 11.73
C ALA A 34 12.96 6.37 12.10
N LYS A 35 12.09 5.74 11.29
CA LYS A 35 11.58 4.38 11.50
C LYS A 35 12.67 3.32 11.30
N ALA A 36 13.60 3.53 10.38
CA ALA A 36 14.78 2.69 10.22
C ALA A 36 15.61 2.60 11.51
N LYS A 37 15.74 3.71 12.24
CA LYS A 37 16.49 3.78 13.51
C LYS A 37 15.73 3.16 14.69
N THR A 38 14.42 3.34 14.74
CA THR A 38 13.59 2.90 15.88
C THR A 38 13.01 1.51 15.70
N GLY A 39 13.00 0.97 14.48
CA GLY A 39 12.32 -0.27 14.14
C GLY A 39 10.79 -0.16 14.08
N GLY A 40 10.22 1.05 14.16
CA GLY A 40 8.77 1.23 14.14
C GLY A 40 8.14 0.96 12.77
N ASP A 41 6.85 0.64 12.76
CA ASP A 41 6.12 0.40 11.52
C ASP A 41 5.74 1.70 10.79
N VAL A 42 5.67 1.59 9.45
CA VAL A 42 5.24 2.67 8.55
C VAL A 42 3.72 2.82 8.58
N PHE A 43 2.99 1.70 8.56
CA PHE A 43 1.53 1.69 8.67
C PHE A 43 1.10 1.66 10.13
N VAL A 44 0.24 2.61 10.51
CA VAL A 44 -0.38 2.69 11.84
C VAL A 44 -1.84 3.09 11.62
N LEU A 45 -2.75 2.11 11.60
CA LEU A 45 -4.15 2.31 11.20
C LEU A 45 -4.84 3.40 12.02
N GLU A 46 -4.73 3.37 13.35
CA GLU A 46 -5.35 4.37 14.23
C GLU A 46 -4.87 5.79 13.92
N ARG A 47 -3.58 5.93 13.59
CA ARG A 47 -3.00 7.23 13.23
C ARG A 47 -3.57 7.74 11.92
N GLU A 48 -3.76 6.86 10.92
CA GLU A 48 -4.33 7.24 9.63
C GLU A 48 -5.81 7.62 9.76
N LEU A 49 -6.59 6.84 10.50
CA LEU A 49 -8.00 7.16 10.79
C LEU A 49 -8.13 8.51 11.49
N ALA A 50 -7.31 8.79 12.50
CA ALA A 50 -7.30 10.08 13.19
C ALA A 50 -6.90 11.26 12.28
N ILE A 51 -6.04 11.04 11.28
CA ILE A 51 -5.72 12.06 10.28
C ILE A 51 -6.92 12.30 9.36
N ILE A 52 -7.56 11.24 8.87
CA ILE A 52 -8.72 11.35 7.98
C ILE A 52 -9.85 12.09 8.69
N GLU A 53 -10.23 11.66 9.90
CA GLU A 53 -11.27 12.30 10.70
C GLU A 53 -10.98 13.79 10.91
N LYS A 54 -9.76 14.12 11.34
CA LYS A 54 -9.36 15.52 11.58
C LYS A 54 -9.35 16.37 10.31
N ARG A 55 -8.99 15.79 9.16
CA ARG A 55 -8.84 16.54 7.90
C ARG A 55 -10.13 16.66 7.12
N ALA A 56 -11.07 15.74 7.33
CA ALA A 56 -12.35 15.71 6.64
C ALA A 56 -13.49 16.33 7.46
N SER A 57 -13.25 16.71 8.73
CA SER A 57 -14.29 17.19 9.66
C SER A 57 -15.07 18.43 9.19
N ASP A 58 -14.46 19.25 8.34
CA ASP A 58 -14.99 20.51 7.83
C ASP A 58 -15.24 20.48 6.31
N ILE A 59 -15.20 19.28 5.70
CA ILE A 59 -15.49 19.09 4.28
C ILE A 59 -16.99 18.95 4.07
N ASP A 60 -17.50 19.59 3.03
CA ASP A 60 -18.91 19.52 2.66
C ASP A 60 -19.34 18.08 2.33
N ALA A 61 -20.58 17.74 2.71
CA ALA A 61 -21.10 16.37 2.62
C ALA A 61 -21.17 15.84 1.17
N ASP A 62 -21.20 16.72 0.18
CA ASP A 62 -21.28 16.38 -1.24
C ASP A 62 -19.92 15.96 -1.85
N ILE A 63 -18.80 16.26 -1.18
CA ILE A 63 -17.45 15.89 -1.61
C ILE A 63 -16.63 15.14 -0.54
N TYR A 64 -17.26 14.79 0.59
CA TYR A 64 -16.62 14.17 1.74
C TYR A 64 -15.95 12.84 1.36
N ASP A 65 -16.69 11.95 0.70
CA ASP A 65 -16.20 10.61 0.36
C ASP A 65 -15.05 10.68 -0.66
N GLU A 66 -15.12 11.61 -1.62
CA GLU A 66 -14.06 11.88 -2.60
C GLU A 66 -12.79 12.35 -1.91
N TYR A 67 -12.90 13.23 -0.92
CA TYR A 67 -11.74 13.72 -0.18
C TYR A 67 -11.13 12.64 0.73
N VAL A 68 -11.96 11.84 1.39
CA VAL A 68 -11.50 10.68 2.18
C VAL A 68 -10.76 9.67 1.27
N ALA A 69 -11.30 9.39 0.08
CA ALA A 69 -10.66 8.51 -0.89
C ALA A 69 -9.30 9.08 -1.37
N PHE A 70 -9.22 10.38 -1.64
CA PHE A 70 -7.97 11.07 -1.96
C PHE A 70 -6.93 10.93 -0.83
N LEU A 71 -7.32 11.17 0.43
CA LEU A 71 -6.41 11.05 1.56
C LEU A 71 -5.86 9.62 1.70
N ARG A 72 -6.73 8.61 1.58
CA ARG A 72 -6.32 7.20 1.64
C ARG A 72 -5.35 6.84 0.52
N HIS A 73 -5.61 7.30 -0.70
CA HIS A 73 -4.71 7.06 -1.83
C HIS A 73 -3.35 7.77 -1.64
N MET A 74 -3.35 9.04 -1.23
CA MET A 74 -2.14 9.79 -0.91
C MET A 74 -1.32 9.11 0.20
N MET A 75 -1.97 8.58 1.25
CA MET A 75 -1.29 7.80 2.29
C MET A 75 -0.69 6.51 1.73
N SER A 76 -1.42 5.76 0.89
CA SER A 76 -0.91 4.55 0.24
C SER A 76 0.34 4.82 -0.62
N VAL A 77 0.32 5.88 -1.43
CA VAL A 77 1.50 6.33 -2.21
C VAL A 77 2.67 6.69 -1.29
N SER A 78 2.39 7.39 -0.19
CA SER A 78 3.38 7.75 0.84
C SER A 78 4.03 6.52 1.46
N ARG A 79 3.24 5.50 1.83
CA ARG A 79 3.73 4.27 2.45
C ARG A 79 4.58 3.48 1.46
N ARG A 80 4.12 3.31 0.22
CA ARG A 80 4.91 2.67 -0.83
C ARG A 80 6.28 3.33 -1.00
N TYR A 81 6.34 4.67 -1.01
CA TYR A 81 7.62 5.37 -1.11
C TYR A 81 8.54 5.06 0.08
N GLN A 82 7.99 5.10 1.31
CA GLN A 82 8.73 4.78 2.54
C GLN A 82 9.24 3.33 2.54
N TYR A 83 8.41 2.35 2.19
CA TYR A 83 8.85 0.95 2.07
C TYR A 83 9.94 0.80 1.03
N GLY A 84 9.89 1.55 -0.07
CA GLY A 84 10.96 1.58 -1.08
C GLY A 84 12.31 2.08 -0.57
N ILE A 85 12.34 2.88 0.50
CA ILE A 85 13.56 3.36 1.17
C ILE A 85 14.03 2.34 2.21
N LEU A 86 13.10 1.62 2.85
CA LEU A 86 13.35 0.69 3.96
C LEU A 86 13.74 -0.71 3.45
N THR A 87 14.82 -0.83 2.69
CA THR A 87 15.27 -2.12 2.10
C THR A 87 15.51 -3.20 3.15
N ASP A 88 16.10 -2.85 4.30
CA ASP A 88 16.33 -3.82 5.39
C ASP A 88 15.03 -4.32 6.03
N MET A 89 13.95 -3.55 5.94
CA MET A 89 12.61 -4.02 6.33
C MET A 89 12.07 -4.99 5.30
N GLN A 90 12.28 -4.74 4.00
CA GLN A 90 11.84 -5.64 2.93
C GLN A 90 12.52 -7.01 3.06
N GLU A 91 13.84 -7.03 3.26
CA GLU A 91 14.58 -8.30 3.41
C GLU A 91 14.14 -9.08 4.64
N ARG A 92 13.87 -8.39 5.77
CA ARG A 92 13.37 -9.05 6.98
C ARG A 92 11.98 -9.65 6.77
N VAL A 93 11.02 -8.88 6.24
CA VAL A 93 9.67 -9.38 5.99
C VAL A 93 9.67 -10.56 5.02
N LEU A 94 10.47 -10.48 3.95
CA LEU A 94 10.60 -11.58 3.00
C LEU A 94 11.20 -12.83 3.67
N LYS A 95 12.29 -12.67 4.41
CA LYS A 95 12.94 -13.76 5.12
C LYS A 95 11.98 -14.44 6.10
N ASP A 96 11.32 -13.66 6.96
CA ASP A 96 10.39 -14.17 7.96
C ASP A 96 9.24 -14.95 7.29
N ALA A 97 8.68 -14.41 6.19
CA ALA A 97 7.60 -15.07 5.46
C ALA A 97 8.03 -16.39 4.78
N LEU A 98 9.26 -16.47 4.26
CA LEU A 98 9.81 -17.69 3.68
C LEU A 98 10.10 -18.76 4.75
N GLU A 99 10.67 -18.34 5.89
CA GLU A 99 10.95 -19.23 7.03
C GLU A 99 9.67 -19.83 7.61
N GLU A 100 8.64 -19.01 7.82
CA GLU A 100 7.32 -19.47 8.28
C GLU A 100 6.66 -20.48 7.33
N SER A 101 6.97 -20.38 6.04
CA SER A 101 6.37 -21.21 4.99
C SER A 101 7.25 -22.39 4.57
N GLY A 102 8.48 -22.48 5.10
CA GLY A 102 9.45 -23.52 4.74
C GLY A 102 9.90 -23.48 3.28
N LEU A 103 9.86 -22.30 2.65
CA LEU A 103 10.17 -22.12 1.24
C LEU A 103 11.63 -21.72 1.03
N ASP A 104 12.24 -22.28 -0.02
CA ASP A 104 13.60 -21.93 -0.44
C ASP A 104 13.54 -20.91 -1.60
N GLY A 105 13.71 -19.63 -1.25
CA GLY A 105 13.70 -18.52 -2.20
C GLY A 105 14.84 -18.52 -3.21
N ALA A 106 15.86 -19.40 -3.08
CA ALA A 106 16.94 -19.50 -4.05
C ALA A 106 16.57 -20.30 -5.31
N LYS A 107 15.48 -21.09 -5.26
CA LYS A 107 15.00 -21.86 -6.41
C LYS A 107 14.44 -20.91 -7.48
N PRO A 108 14.68 -21.17 -8.78
CA PRO A 108 14.05 -20.43 -9.86
C PRO A 108 12.53 -20.48 -9.75
N HIS A 109 11.88 -19.34 -9.96
CA HIS A 109 10.44 -19.15 -9.98
C HIS A 109 10.12 -17.86 -10.75
N ASP A 110 8.96 -17.81 -11.38
CA ASP A 110 8.40 -16.64 -12.05
C ASP A 110 6.98 -16.29 -11.57
N GLN A 111 6.43 -17.05 -10.61
CA GLN A 111 5.21 -16.68 -9.91
C GLN A 111 5.35 -16.81 -8.39
N VAL A 112 4.65 -15.92 -7.68
CA VAL A 112 4.60 -15.89 -6.21
C VAL A 112 3.16 -16.06 -5.76
N GLU A 113 2.86 -17.13 -5.02
CA GLU A 113 1.55 -17.30 -4.41
C GLU A 113 1.53 -16.72 -3.01
N ILE A 114 0.59 -15.83 -2.73
CA ILE A 114 0.43 -15.20 -1.41
C ILE A 114 -0.97 -15.45 -0.85
N SER A 115 -1.10 -15.30 0.46
CA SER A 115 -2.37 -15.25 1.18
C SER A 115 -2.33 -14.16 2.23
N PHE A 116 -3.44 -13.49 2.47
CA PHE A 116 -3.61 -12.57 3.59
C PHE A 116 -5.09 -12.40 3.91
N THR A 117 -5.40 -11.73 5.02
CA THR A 117 -6.76 -11.46 5.45
C THR A 117 -7.01 -9.97 5.65
N CYS A 118 -8.28 -9.58 5.49
CA CYS A 118 -8.77 -8.25 5.84
C CYS A 118 -10.21 -8.32 6.38
N LYS A 119 -10.65 -7.25 7.06
CA LYS A 119 -12.02 -7.15 7.55
C LYS A 119 -12.98 -6.87 6.39
N LYS A 120 -14.08 -7.62 6.31
CA LYS A 120 -15.10 -7.47 5.26
C LYS A 120 -15.76 -6.09 5.27
N GLU A 121 -16.04 -5.56 6.46
CA GLU A 121 -16.73 -4.28 6.64
C GLU A 121 -15.86 -3.07 6.29
N ALA A 122 -14.54 -3.19 6.43
CA ALA A 122 -13.61 -2.12 6.08
C ALA A 122 -13.41 -1.99 4.56
N SER A 123 -13.84 -2.99 3.78
CA SER A 123 -13.70 -3.05 2.32
C SER A 123 -12.27 -2.81 1.81
N ASP A 124 -11.25 -3.19 2.59
CA ASP A 124 -9.84 -2.85 2.31
C ASP A 124 -9.23 -3.56 1.08
N LEU A 125 -9.95 -4.51 0.46
CA LEU A 125 -9.48 -5.20 -0.75
C LEU A 125 -9.04 -4.22 -1.85
N ASN A 126 -9.79 -3.13 -2.05
CA ASN A 126 -9.46 -2.12 -3.05
C ASN A 126 -8.08 -1.46 -2.76
N LEU A 127 -7.70 -1.31 -1.50
CA LEU A 127 -6.40 -0.75 -1.10
C LEU A 127 -5.26 -1.69 -1.51
N PHE A 128 -5.44 -3.00 -1.31
CA PHE A 128 -4.45 -3.99 -1.74
C PHE A 128 -4.37 -4.08 -3.27
N MET A 129 -5.49 -3.97 -3.98
CA MET A 129 -5.47 -3.92 -5.46
C MET A 129 -4.70 -2.71 -5.98
N ASN A 130 -4.95 -1.55 -5.37
CA ASN A 130 -4.19 -0.35 -5.68
C ASN A 130 -2.71 -0.49 -5.31
N MET A 131 -2.38 -1.15 -4.19
CA MET A 131 -1.01 -1.40 -3.75
C MET A 131 -0.22 -2.25 -4.76
N ILE A 132 -0.82 -3.34 -5.26
CA ILE A 132 -0.23 -4.20 -6.29
C ILE A 132 0.02 -3.40 -7.57
N ARG A 133 -0.98 -2.63 -8.01
CA ARG A 133 -0.86 -1.76 -9.18
C ARG A 133 0.23 -0.70 -9.02
N LEU A 134 0.31 -0.04 -7.86
CA LEU A 134 1.34 0.97 -7.57
C LEU A 134 2.75 0.36 -7.59
N ASN A 135 2.89 -0.88 -7.15
CA ASN A 135 4.15 -1.62 -7.23
C ASN A 135 4.43 -2.22 -8.62
N LYS A 136 3.53 -2.08 -9.59
CA LYS A 136 3.70 -2.59 -10.97
C LYS A 136 3.93 -4.10 -11.01
N VAL A 137 3.20 -4.83 -10.18
CA VAL A 137 3.14 -6.29 -10.19
C VAL A 137 1.80 -6.69 -10.81
N GLU A 138 1.81 -7.72 -11.64
CA GLU A 138 0.62 -8.24 -12.30
C GLU A 138 0.01 -9.39 -11.48
N ILE A 139 -1.29 -9.62 -11.66
CA ILE A 139 -2.03 -10.66 -10.94
C ILE A 139 -2.50 -11.69 -11.97
N ASP A 140 -1.99 -12.91 -11.85
CA ASP A 140 -2.38 -14.03 -12.71
C ASP A 140 -3.63 -14.74 -12.20
N GLY A 141 -3.83 -14.71 -10.89
CA GLY A 141 -4.95 -15.39 -10.24
C GLY A 141 -5.33 -14.75 -8.92
N MET A 142 -6.62 -14.75 -8.62
CA MET A 142 -7.15 -14.33 -7.34
C MET A 142 -8.36 -15.15 -6.95
N ASN A 143 -8.37 -15.60 -5.70
CA ASN A 143 -9.55 -16.15 -5.04
C ASN A 143 -9.83 -15.36 -3.75
N LEU A 144 -11.11 -15.12 -3.48
CA LEU A 144 -11.56 -14.51 -2.24
C LEU A 144 -12.61 -15.41 -1.61
N THR A 145 -12.43 -15.68 -0.32
CA THR A 145 -13.42 -16.35 0.52
C THR A 145 -13.78 -15.44 1.70
N SER A 146 -14.98 -15.59 2.24
CA SER A 146 -15.44 -14.78 3.37
C SER A 146 -16.09 -15.66 4.42
N LYS A 147 -15.63 -15.53 5.67
CA LYS A 147 -16.17 -16.24 6.83
C LYS A 147 -16.09 -15.34 8.06
N ASP A 148 -17.16 -15.27 8.84
CA ASP A 148 -17.20 -14.56 10.13
C ASP A 148 -16.65 -13.11 10.06
N ALA A 149 -17.09 -12.35 9.03
CA ALA A 149 -16.65 -10.98 8.73
C ALA A 149 -15.16 -10.79 8.38
N VAL A 150 -14.39 -11.87 8.21
CA VAL A 150 -13.04 -11.86 7.69
C VAL A 150 -13.06 -12.34 6.24
N GLN A 151 -12.33 -11.64 5.37
CA GLN A 151 -12.05 -12.06 4.02
C GLN A 151 -10.65 -12.64 3.97
N THR A 152 -10.51 -13.83 3.38
CA THR A 152 -9.21 -14.42 3.05
C THR A 152 -9.00 -14.27 1.56
N ILE A 153 -7.85 -13.70 1.20
CA ILE A 153 -7.50 -13.38 -0.17
C ILE A 153 -6.23 -14.13 -0.53
N ASP A 154 -6.34 -14.83 -1.64
CA ASP A 154 -5.36 -15.75 -2.16
C ASP A 154 -5.01 -15.29 -3.56
N MET A 155 -3.74 -14.95 -3.81
CA MET A 155 -3.31 -14.41 -5.10
C MET A 155 -2.11 -15.16 -5.66
N THR A 156 -2.05 -15.22 -6.98
CA THR A 156 -0.86 -15.58 -7.75
C THR A 156 -0.37 -14.32 -8.44
N LEU A 157 0.84 -13.90 -8.12
CA LEU A 157 1.48 -12.70 -8.64
C LEU A 157 2.54 -13.10 -9.68
N ASP A 158 2.59 -12.38 -10.78
CA ASP A 158 3.64 -12.53 -11.80
C ASP A 158 4.95 -11.85 -11.34
N GLY A 159 6.05 -12.59 -11.43
CA GLY A 159 7.40 -12.11 -11.13
C GLY A 159 8.12 -12.89 -10.04
N ASN A 160 9.29 -12.38 -9.64
CA ASN A 160 10.20 -13.06 -8.74
C ASN A 160 10.34 -12.31 -7.41
N ILE A 161 10.48 -13.02 -6.28
CA ILE A 161 10.66 -12.39 -4.96
C ILE A 161 11.93 -11.56 -4.85
N HIS A 162 12.89 -11.73 -5.75
CA HIS A 162 14.13 -10.94 -5.80
C HIS A 162 13.97 -9.61 -6.52
N ASP A 163 12.85 -9.41 -7.24
CA ASP A 163 12.56 -8.16 -7.94
C ASP A 163 12.24 -7.03 -6.97
N GLY A 164 12.83 -5.85 -7.18
CA GLY A 164 12.68 -4.72 -6.24
C GLY A 164 11.25 -4.21 -6.08
N ASN A 165 10.40 -4.38 -7.10
CA ASN A 165 8.97 -4.07 -7.03
C ASN A 165 8.20 -5.13 -6.20
N MET A 166 8.52 -6.41 -6.41
CA MET A 166 7.93 -7.53 -5.68
C MET A 166 8.32 -7.46 -4.19
N LYS A 167 9.61 -7.31 -3.86
CA LYS A 167 10.08 -7.15 -2.47
C LYS A 167 9.34 -6.03 -1.73
N ARG A 168 9.16 -4.89 -2.39
CA ARG A 168 8.43 -3.76 -1.83
C ARG A 168 6.97 -4.08 -1.61
N LEU A 169 6.31 -4.72 -2.59
CA LEU A 169 4.92 -5.14 -2.48
C LEU A 169 4.73 -6.12 -1.32
N LEU A 170 5.53 -7.19 -1.27
CA LEU A 170 5.45 -8.22 -0.22
C LEU A 170 5.70 -7.61 1.16
N CYS A 171 6.70 -6.71 1.28
CA CYS A 171 6.93 -5.95 2.52
C CYS A 171 5.71 -5.11 2.91
N GLN A 172 5.09 -4.45 1.94
CA GLN A 172 3.95 -3.58 2.20
C GLN A 172 2.72 -4.39 2.63
N ILE A 173 2.37 -5.46 1.92
CA ILE A 173 1.27 -6.36 2.31
C ILE A 173 1.56 -6.98 3.68
N GLY A 174 2.77 -7.52 3.89
CA GLY A 174 3.15 -8.13 5.17
C GLY A 174 3.18 -7.19 6.37
N LYS A 175 3.16 -5.87 6.15
CA LYS A 175 3.07 -4.85 7.20
C LYS A 175 1.70 -4.20 7.33
N GLU A 176 0.83 -4.35 6.34
CA GLU A 176 -0.48 -3.69 6.29
C GLU A 176 -1.67 -4.66 6.40
N ALA A 177 -1.48 -5.93 6.05
CA ALA A 177 -2.51 -6.96 6.11
C ALA A 177 -2.31 -7.89 7.31
N ASP A 178 -3.42 -8.47 7.76
CA ASP A 178 -3.39 -9.53 8.76
C ASP A 178 -3.08 -10.88 8.10
N GLY A 179 -2.39 -11.77 8.80
CA GLY A 179 -2.20 -13.16 8.36
C GLY A 179 -1.47 -13.34 7.02
N PHE A 180 -0.65 -12.38 6.62
CA PHE A 180 0.14 -12.46 5.38
C PHE A 180 1.08 -13.67 5.35
N LYS A 181 1.11 -14.39 4.22
CA LYS A 181 1.99 -15.54 3.97
C LYS A 181 2.38 -15.62 2.50
N ILE A 182 3.57 -16.14 2.24
CA ILE A 182 3.97 -16.64 0.91
C ILE A 182 3.69 -18.14 0.91
N ARG A 183 2.74 -18.60 0.09
CA ARG A 183 2.30 -19.99 0.08
C ARG A 183 3.14 -20.89 -0.80
N ASP A 184 3.60 -20.36 -1.93
CA ASP A 184 4.37 -21.13 -2.90
C ASP A 184 5.20 -20.20 -3.81
N LEU A 185 6.23 -20.77 -4.42
CA LEU A 185 7.08 -20.14 -5.44
C LEU A 185 7.12 -21.10 -6.64
N LYS A 186 6.57 -20.68 -7.78
CA LYS A 186 6.41 -21.53 -8.96
C LYS A 186 7.34 -21.13 -10.09
#